data_AF-A0A812VC92-F1
#
_entry.id   AF-A0A812VC92-F1
#
_cell.length_a   1.000
_cell.length_b   1.000
_cell.length_c   1.000
_cell.angle_alpha   90.00
_cell.angle_beta   90.00
_cell.angle_gamma   90.00
#
_symmetry.space_group_name_H-M   'P 1'
#
loop_
_entity.id
_entity.type
_entity.pdbx_description
1 polymer ?
#
loop_
_entity_poly.entity_id
_entity_poly.type
_entity_poly.pdbx_seq_one_letter_code
_entity_poly.pdbx_strand_id
1 'polypeptide(L)'
;NGHSSSLIAGDIWIFGGWDDSSGLNDMWKYSIQGGSWTRLPRSGSWPSSRGGHSVVADAAGRQLFLFGGLADDDGEIFNDLWKFQIKDLTWSQLELMQPVPPARSGHSAVLDSTSKMWIFGGSATWSWWEVLDDLWSCDVQGE
;
A
#
# COMPACT_ATOMS: atom_id res chain seq x y z
N ASN A 1 -13.81 1.91 -4.13
CA ASN A 1 -13.81 0.99 -2.97
C ASN A 1 -12.40 0.40 -2.81
N GLY A 2 -12.00 -0.07 -1.62
CA GLY A 2 -10.71 -0.75 -1.42
C GLY A 2 -9.43 0.08 -1.63
N HIS A 3 -9.50 1.42 -1.68
CA HIS A 3 -8.31 2.27 -1.65
C HIS A 3 -7.68 2.24 -0.26
N SER A 4 -6.41 2.64 -0.15
CA SER A 4 -5.77 2.86 1.14
C SER A 4 -5.26 4.30 1.25
N SER A 5 -5.21 4.81 2.48
CA SER A 5 -4.79 6.17 2.76
C SER A 5 -3.87 6.26 3.97
N SER A 6 -2.96 7.23 3.96
CA SER A 6 -2.07 7.56 5.08
C SER A 6 -1.97 9.07 5.29
N LEU A 7 -1.85 9.52 6.53
CA LEU A 7 -1.70 10.93 6.89
C LEU A 7 -0.21 11.26 7.10
N ILE A 8 0.30 12.24 6.36
CA ILE A 8 1.67 12.77 6.54
C ILE A 8 1.60 14.29 6.58
N ALA A 9 2.07 14.88 7.68
CA ALA A 9 2.27 16.33 7.82
C ALA A 9 1.06 17.21 7.41
N GLY A 10 -0.17 16.75 7.68
CA GLY A 10 -1.40 17.48 7.35
C GLY A 10 -1.94 17.24 5.93
N ASP A 11 -1.31 16.36 5.17
CA ASP A 11 -1.79 15.91 3.87
C ASP A 11 -2.22 14.42 3.94
N ILE A 12 -3.36 14.09 3.35
CA ILE A 12 -3.84 12.71 3.20
C ILE A 12 -3.38 12.19 1.85
N TRP A 13 -2.64 11.09 1.86
CA TRP A 13 -2.09 10.42 0.69
C TRP A 13 -2.90 9.17 0.41
N ILE A 14 -3.41 9.00 -0.81
CA ILE A 14 -4.34 7.93 -1.19
C ILE A 14 -3.82 7.24 -2.43
N PHE A 15 -3.83 5.91 -2.43
CA PHE A 15 -3.46 5.10 -3.59
C PHE A 15 -4.56 4.11 -3.96
N GLY A 16 -4.76 3.95 -5.27
CA GLY A 16 -5.48 2.84 -5.87
C GLY A 16 -6.93 2.66 -5.42
N GLY A 17 -7.35 1.39 -5.32
CA GLY A 17 -8.74 0.98 -5.13
C GLY A 17 -9.42 0.62 -6.45
N TRP A 18 -10.74 0.55 -6.44
CA TRP A 18 -11.59 0.27 -7.60
C TRP A 18 -12.63 1.36 -7.77
N ASP A 19 -12.87 1.78 -9.01
CA ASP A 19 -14.06 2.52 -9.39
C ASP A 19 -15.08 1.59 -10.07
N ASP A 20 -16.17 2.17 -10.61
CA ASP A 20 -17.24 1.39 -11.25
C ASP A 20 -16.81 0.75 -12.59
N SER A 21 -15.63 1.10 -13.10
CA SER A 21 -15.15 0.74 -14.43
C SER A 21 -13.81 0.00 -14.45
N SER A 22 -12.96 0.20 -13.45
CA SER A 22 -11.60 -0.36 -13.41
C SER A 22 -10.92 -0.26 -12.04
N GLY A 23 -9.92 -1.11 -11.86
CA GLY A 23 -8.90 -0.98 -10.84
C GLY A 23 -8.02 0.24 -11.06
N LEU A 24 -7.78 0.97 -9.98
CA LEU A 24 -6.99 2.18 -9.95
C LEU A 24 -5.58 1.86 -9.43
N ASN A 25 -4.62 2.58 -9.98
CA ASN A 25 -3.25 2.71 -9.48
C ASN A 25 -2.79 4.16 -9.55
N ASP A 26 -3.68 5.12 -9.39
CA ASP A 26 -3.27 6.51 -9.27
C ASP A 26 -3.02 6.90 -7.81
N MET A 27 -2.25 7.97 -7.65
CA MET A 27 -1.85 8.50 -6.36
C MET A 27 -2.43 9.91 -6.24
N TRP A 28 -3.16 10.14 -5.17
CA TRP A 28 -3.75 11.43 -4.84
C TRP A 28 -3.25 11.94 -3.51
N LYS A 29 -3.19 13.26 -3.40
CA LYS A 29 -2.94 13.97 -2.17
C LYS A 29 -4.07 14.95 -1.91
N TYR A 30 -4.60 14.96 -0.70
CA TYR A 30 -5.51 15.98 -0.22
C TYR A 30 -4.83 16.81 0.87
N SER A 31 -4.66 18.12 0.62
CA SER A 31 -4.14 19.02 1.64
C SER A 31 -5.25 19.49 2.55
N ILE A 32 -5.18 19.13 3.84
CA ILE A 32 -6.26 19.45 4.81
C ILE A 32 -6.31 20.95 5.05
N GLN A 33 -5.15 21.61 5.20
CA GLN A 33 -5.09 23.05 5.46
C GLN A 33 -5.61 23.86 4.28
N GLY A 34 -5.26 23.46 3.05
CA GLY A 34 -5.67 24.15 1.83
C GLY A 34 -7.04 23.72 1.28
N GLY A 35 -7.57 22.58 1.75
CA GLY A 35 -8.81 22.01 1.25
C GLY A 35 -8.75 21.59 -0.23
N SER A 36 -7.57 21.20 -0.74
CA SER A 36 -7.34 20.99 -2.17
C SER A 36 -6.84 19.59 -2.49
N TRP A 37 -7.30 19.08 -3.64
CA TRP A 37 -6.86 17.80 -4.21
C TRP A 37 -5.75 18.02 -5.21
N THR A 38 -4.75 17.15 -5.19
CA THR A 38 -3.68 17.09 -6.19
C THR A 38 -3.47 15.65 -6.62
N ARG A 39 -3.64 15.39 -7.92
CA ARG A 39 -3.24 14.11 -8.50
C ARG A 39 -1.74 14.15 -8.75
N LEU A 40 -1.03 13.12 -8.31
CA LEU A 40 0.40 13.06 -8.50
C LEU A 40 0.79 12.47 -9.85
N PRO A 41 1.89 12.96 -10.46
CA PRO A 41 2.40 12.39 -11.69
C PRO A 41 2.95 10.98 -11.44
N ARG A 42 2.98 10.16 -12.49
CA ARG A 42 3.65 8.86 -12.45
C ARG A 42 5.17 9.04 -12.56
N SER A 43 5.91 8.50 -11.60
CA SER A 43 7.36 8.62 -11.53
C SER A 43 7.99 7.42 -10.80
N GLY A 44 9.14 6.96 -11.30
CA GLY A 44 9.80 5.73 -10.83
C GLY A 44 9.15 4.45 -11.36
N SER A 45 9.44 3.32 -10.71
CA SER A 45 8.69 2.07 -10.90
C SER A 45 7.30 2.24 -10.30
N TRP A 46 6.24 1.67 -10.87
CA TRP A 46 4.87 2.00 -10.44
C TRP A 46 4.06 0.75 -10.11
N PRO A 47 3.34 0.69 -8.95
CA PRO A 47 2.51 -0.47 -8.63
C PRO A 47 1.35 -0.64 -9.62
N SER A 48 1.02 -1.89 -9.95
CA SER A 48 -0.17 -2.23 -10.75
C SER A 48 -1.46 -1.82 -10.05
N SER A 49 -2.55 -1.70 -10.83
CA SER A 49 -3.91 -1.45 -10.32
C SER A 49 -4.29 -2.48 -9.26
N ARG A 50 -4.77 -2.00 -8.10
CA ARG A 50 -5.09 -2.88 -6.98
C ARG A 50 -6.01 -2.22 -5.96
N GLY A 51 -6.81 -3.03 -5.28
CA GLY A 51 -7.56 -2.66 -4.08
C GLY A 51 -7.34 -3.64 -2.92
N GLY A 52 -7.80 -3.27 -1.72
CA GLY A 52 -7.61 -4.07 -0.50
C GLY A 52 -6.14 -4.21 -0.08
N HIS A 53 -5.25 -3.38 -0.61
CA HIS A 53 -3.87 -3.25 -0.16
C HIS A 53 -3.81 -2.34 1.08
N SER A 54 -2.67 -2.34 1.77
CA SER A 54 -2.39 -1.38 2.83
C SER A 54 -1.37 -0.33 2.37
N VAL A 55 -1.48 0.89 2.89
CA VAL A 55 -0.51 1.97 2.73
C VAL A 55 -0.24 2.54 4.12
N VAL A 56 1.02 2.47 4.58
CA VAL A 56 1.45 2.96 5.89
C VAL A 56 2.60 3.94 5.77
N ALA A 57 2.59 4.98 6.59
CA ALA A 57 3.64 6.00 6.62
C ALA A 57 4.74 5.68 7.64
N ASP A 58 5.98 6.10 7.35
CA ASP A 58 7.03 6.15 8.35
C ASP A 58 6.80 7.26 9.38
N ALA A 59 7.36 7.07 10.57
CA ALA A 59 7.24 8.05 11.65
C ALA A 59 7.87 9.42 11.31
N ALA A 60 8.83 9.45 10.37
CA ALA A 60 9.45 10.67 9.91
C ALA A 60 8.63 11.41 8.83
N GLY A 61 7.56 10.82 8.30
CA GLY A 61 6.73 11.41 7.25
C GLY A 61 7.48 11.61 5.92
N ARG A 62 8.47 10.77 5.64
CA ARG A 62 9.29 10.82 4.42
C ARG A 62 8.90 9.75 3.41
N GLN A 63 8.26 8.68 3.88
CA GLN A 63 8.03 7.47 3.10
C GLN A 63 6.65 6.89 3.34
N LEU A 64 6.05 6.35 2.28
CA LEU A 64 4.92 5.44 2.38
C LEU A 64 5.36 4.05 1.94
N PHE A 65 4.78 3.04 2.55
CA PHE A 65 4.96 1.65 2.17
C PHE A 65 3.63 1.03 1.81
N LEU A 66 3.57 0.34 0.68
CA LEU A 66 2.40 -0.36 0.19
C LEU A 66 2.68 -1.85 0.17
N PHE A 67 1.78 -2.64 0.74
CA PHE A 67 1.88 -4.10 0.70
C PHE A 67 0.61 -4.76 0.15
N GLY A 68 0.82 -5.75 -0.71
CA GLY A 68 -0.18 -6.68 -1.20
C GLY A 68 -1.35 -6.03 -1.95
N GLY A 69 -2.54 -6.59 -1.74
CA GLY A 69 -3.76 -6.19 -2.44
C GLY A 69 -4.16 -7.16 -3.54
N LEU A 70 -5.22 -6.79 -4.24
CA LEU A 70 -5.94 -7.58 -5.21
C LEU A 70 -5.99 -6.81 -6.52
N ALA A 71 -5.55 -7.41 -7.62
CA ALA A 71 -5.67 -6.84 -8.95
C ALA A 71 -7.15 -6.64 -9.33
N ASP A 72 -7.43 -6.06 -10.49
CA ASP A 72 -8.81 -5.92 -10.99
C ASP A 72 -9.09 -6.80 -12.21
N ASP A 73 -8.05 -7.09 -12.98
CA ASP A 73 -8.12 -7.76 -14.27
C ASP A 73 -8.12 -9.29 -14.16
N ASP A 74 -7.08 -9.87 -13.59
CA ASP A 74 -6.74 -11.28 -13.82
C ASP A 74 -6.98 -12.21 -12.64
N GLY A 75 -7.23 -11.68 -11.45
CA GLY A 75 -7.26 -12.55 -10.28
C GLY A 75 -5.97 -12.51 -9.44
N GLU A 76 -5.00 -11.66 -9.71
CA GLU A 76 -3.76 -11.68 -8.95
C GLU A 76 -3.93 -11.09 -7.55
N ILE A 77 -3.45 -11.83 -6.54
CA ILE A 77 -3.29 -11.34 -5.18
C ILE A 77 -1.80 -11.12 -4.95
N PHE A 78 -1.44 -9.90 -4.58
CA PHE A 78 -0.06 -9.52 -4.46
C PHE A 78 0.49 -9.80 -3.05
N ASN A 79 1.80 -10.04 -2.98
CA ASN A 79 2.64 -9.99 -1.77
C ASN A 79 3.87 -9.10 -1.96
N ASP A 80 3.84 -8.22 -2.95
CA ASP A 80 4.91 -7.27 -3.21
C ASP A 80 4.91 -6.13 -2.18
N LEU A 81 6.11 -5.59 -1.94
CA LEU A 81 6.31 -4.41 -1.11
C LEU A 81 6.81 -3.26 -1.97
N TRP A 82 6.18 -2.11 -1.82
CA TRP A 82 6.53 -0.89 -2.53
C TRP A 82 6.83 0.23 -1.56
N LYS A 83 7.73 1.12 -1.96
CA LYS A 83 8.11 2.33 -1.23
C LYS A 83 7.86 3.56 -2.09
N PHE A 84 7.19 4.55 -1.51
CA PHE A 84 7.02 5.88 -2.11
C PHE A 84 7.87 6.89 -1.35
N GLN A 85 8.74 7.61 -2.06
CA GLN A 85 9.54 8.69 -1.49
C GLN A 85 8.78 10.02 -1.60
N ILE A 86 8.43 10.64 -0.47
CA ILE A 86 7.63 11.87 -0.44
C ILE A 86 8.38 13.05 -1.07
N LYS A 87 9.70 13.11 -0.91
CA LYS A 87 10.52 14.21 -1.45
C LYS A 87 10.55 14.23 -2.99
N ASP A 88 10.71 13.05 -3.57
CA ASP A 88 10.95 12.90 -5.01
C ASP A 88 9.66 12.50 -5.77
N LEU A 89 8.60 12.17 -5.03
CA LEU A 89 7.32 11.69 -5.54
C LEU A 89 7.47 10.45 -6.45
N THR A 90 8.37 9.55 -6.07
CA THR A 90 8.72 8.34 -6.83
C THR A 90 8.34 7.08 -6.08
N TRP A 91 7.81 6.11 -6.81
CA TRP A 91 7.65 4.74 -6.33
C TRP A 91 8.87 3.88 -6.71
N SER A 92 9.16 2.90 -5.88
CA SER A 92 10.15 1.83 -6.13
C SER A 92 9.68 0.54 -5.48
N GLN A 93 9.80 -0.59 -6.17
CA GLN A 93 9.55 -1.90 -5.57
C GLN A 93 10.73 -2.26 -4.65
N LEU A 94 10.43 -2.87 -3.51
CA LEU A 94 11.41 -3.40 -2.58
C LEU A 94 11.44 -4.93 -2.68
N GLU A 95 12.64 -5.50 -2.64
CA GLU A 95 12.81 -6.94 -2.49
C GLU A 95 12.63 -7.31 -1.02
N LEU A 96 11.78 -8.29 -0.76
CA LEU A 96 11.55 -8.82 0.58
C LEU A 96 12.52 -9.99 0.86
N MET A 97 13.20 -9.94 2.00
CA MET A 97 14.01 -11.08 2.46
C MET A 97 13.13 -12.17 3.07
N GLN A 98 13.44 -13.43 2.75
CA GLN A 98 12.69 -14.57 3.26
C GLN A 98 12.87 -14.74 4.78
N PRO A 99 11.82 -15.17 5.53
CA PRO A 99 10.48 -15.49 5.04
C PRO A 99 9.63 -14.25 4.75
N VAL A 100 8.96 -14.22 3.60
CA VAL A 100 8.13 -13.09 3.19
C VAL A 100 6.66 -13.30 3.56
N PRO A 101 5.90 -12.24 3.91
CA PRO A 101 4.47 -12.36 4.12
C PRO A 101 3.77 -12.91 2.86
N PRO A 102 2.88 -13.92 2.99
CA PRO A 102 2.12 -14.46 1.87
C PRO A 102 1.18 -13.44 1.24
N ALA A 103 0.82 -13.69 -0.02
CA ALA A 103 -0.12 -12.88 -0.79
C ALA A 103 -1.46 -12.74 -0.08
N ARG A 104 -1.92 -11.49 0.03
CA ARG A 104 -3.16 -11.18 0.75
C ARG A 104 -3.76 -9.83 0.36
N SER A 105 -5.08 -9.76 0.45
CA SER A 105 -5.87 -8.53 0.33
C SER A 105 -6.82 -8.38 1.51
N GLY A 106 -7.33 -7.17 1.75
CA GLY A 106 -8.23 -6.86 2.87
C GLY A 106 -7.59 -7.00 4.25
N HIS A 107 -6.26 -7.05 4.31
CA HIS A 107 -5.50 -7.15 5.55
C HIS A 107 -5.35 -5.78 6.22
N SER A 108 -4.93 -5.79 7.49
CA SER A 108 -4.47 -4.58 8.18
C SER A 108 -2.96 -4.58 8.29
N ALA A 109 -2.33 -3.41 8.18
CA ALA A 109 -0.90 -3.26 8.42
C ALA A 109 -0.57 -2.03 9.25
N VAL A 110 0.52 -2.12 10.00
CA VAL A 110 1.12 -1.00 10.74
C VAL A 110 2.63 -1.03 10.57
N LEU A 111 3.28 0.14 10.63
CA LEU A 111 4.73 0.25 10.61
C LEU A 111 5.23 0.68 11.99
N ASP A 112 6.19 -0.04 12.55
CA ASP A 112 6.80 0.33 13.82
C ASP A 112 7.98 1.30 13.67
N SER A 113 8.49 1.78 14.81
CA SER A 113 9.61 2.72 14.85
C SER A 113 10.95 2.15 14.37
N THR A 114 11.05 0.82 14.20
CA THR A 114 12.24 0.13 13.71
C THR A 114 12.18 -0.15 12.21
N SER A 115 11.17 0.40 11.52
CA SER A 115 10.90 0.12 10.11
C SER A 115 10.61 -1.35 9.83
N LYS A 116 9.89 -1.98 10.75
CA LYS A 116 9.27 -3.28 10.54
C LYS A 116 7.77 -3.10 10.36
N MET A 117 7.28 -3.60 9.22
CA MET A 117 5.86 -3.63 8.92
C MET A 117 5.25 -4.90 9.52
N TRP A 118 4.13 -4.75 10.22
CA TRP A 118 3.35 -5.82 10.79
C TRP A 118 2.05 -5.93 10.03
N ILE A 119 1.69 -7.14 9.61
CA ILE A 119 0.55 -7.42 8.72
C ILE A 119 -0.31 -8.49 9.36
N PHE A 120 -1.60 -8.21 9.56
CA PHE A 120 -2.53 -9.12 10.21
C PHE A 120 -3.71 -9.47 9.31
N GLY A 121 -4.00 -10.77 9.23
CA GLY A 121 -5.16 -11.33 8.57
C GLY A 121 -5.26 -11.01 7.07
N GLY A 122 -6.48 -10.74 6.60
CA GLY A 122 -6.83 -10.58 5.19
C GLY A 122 -7.34 -11.87 4.56
N SER A 123 -7.29 -11.98 3.24
CA SER A 123 -7.62 -13.20 2.49
C SER A 123 -6.55 -13.48 1.45
N ALA A 124 -6.18 -14.76 1.32
CA ALA A 124 -5.28 -15.26 0.28
C ALA A 124 -6.04 -15.64 -1.00
N THR A 125 -7.37 -15.47 -1.04
CA THR A 125 -8.19 -15.73 -2.22
C THR A 125 -9.18 -14.61 -2.48
N TRP A 126 -9.84 -14.65 -3.64
CA TRP A 126 -10.95 -13.74 -3.98
C TRP A 126 -12.21 -14.01 -3.17
N SER A 127 -12.22 -15.13 -2.43
CA SER A 127 -13.38 -15.55 -1.67
C SER A 127 -13.40 -14.86 -0.31
N TRP A 128 -14.58 -14.42 0.09
CA TRP A 128 -14.84 -13.80 1.39
C TRP A 128 -14.93 -14.81 2.54
N TRP A 129 -14.65 -16.09 2.27
CA TRP A 129 -14.81 -17.20 3.20
C TRP A 129 -13.47 -17.69 3.78
N GLU A 130 -12.35 -17.38 3.11
CA GLU A 130 -11.00 -17.77 3.52
C GLU A 130 -10.28 -16.59 4.15
N VAL A 131 -10.69 -16.25 5.37
CA VAL A 131 -10.05 -15.19 6.15
C VAL A 131 -8.87 -15.76 6.92
N LEU A 132 -7.72 -15.10 6.79
CA LEU A 132 -6.50 -15.39 7.54
C LEU A 132 -6.59 -14.75 8.93
N ASP A 133 -6.02 -15.42 9.93
CA ASP A 133 -5.88 -14.95 11.32
C ASP A 133 -4.42 -14.87 11.78
N ASP A 134 -3.49 -14.92 10.81
CA ASP A 134 -2.06 -14.91 11.05
C ASP A 134 -1.48 -13.48 11.15
N LEU A 135 -0.35 -13.37 11.86
CA LEU A 135 0.46 -12.17 11.95
C LEU A 135 1.80 -12.41 11.25
N TRP A 136 2.12 -11.52 10.31
CA TRP A 136 3.40 -11.49 9.61
C TRP A 136 4.14 -10.19 9.91
N SER A 137 5.46 -10.22 9.75
CA SER A 137 6.27 -9.03 9.75
C SER A 137 7.34 -9.05 8.68
N CYS A 138 7.66 -7.91 8.10
CA CYS A 138 8.81 -7.74 7.22
C CYS A 138 9.53 -6.42 7.49
N ASP A 139 10.86 -6.42 7.32
CA ASP A 139 11.65 -5.20 7.39
C ASP A 139 11.52 -4.42 6.07
N VAL A 140 11.30 -3.10 6.16
CA VAL A 140 11.02 -2.24 4.97
C VAL A 140 12.17 -1.31 4.62
N GLN A 141 13.25 -1.32 5.39
CA GLN A 141 14.50 -0.68 5.00
C GLN A 141 15.28 -1.66 4.11
N GLY A 142 15.57 -1.23 2.88
CA GLY A 142 16.71 -1.80 2.15
C GLY A 142 18.00 -1.33 2.81
N GLU A 143 19.03 -2.17 2.76
CA GLU A 143 20.39 -1.86 3.24
C GLU A 143 20.90 -0.48 2.77
#